data_AF-W7YN64-F1
#
_entry.id   AF-W7YN64-F1
#
_cell.length_a   1.000
_cell.length_b   1.000
_cell.length_c   1.000
_cell.angle_alpha   90.00
_cell.angle_beta   90.00
_cell.angle_gamma   90.00
#
_symmetry.space_group_name_H-M   'P 1'
#
loop_
_entity.id
_entity.type
_entity.pdbx_description
1 polymer ?
#
loop_
_entity_poly.entity_id
_entity_poly.type
_entity_poly.pdbx_seq_one_letter_code
_entity_poly.pdbx_strand_id
1 'polypeptide(L)'
;MAAFEYGVGDVIVTYENELLARIQQGVKYEIVVPKNTIRIENPAAVVDTFVDKHGTRKVAEAFIDYLWSEEAQRIFADHGFRPVNEKVLSEKKEQYIDPPGLFDIQYLGGWSKVKDTLYSKKGVWYQVLAGL
;
A
#
# COMPACT_ATOMS: atom_id res chain seq x y z
N MET A 1 -13.43 3.35 -4.36
CA MET A 1 -13.30 3.99 -5.69
C MET A 1 -14.61 4.69 -6.11
N ALA A 2 -15.35 5.30 -5.17
CA ALA A 2 -16.74 5.74 -5.42
C ALA A 2 -16.86 6.85 -6.48
N ALA A 3 -16.00 7.87 -6.47
CA ALA A 3 -16.08 8.97 -7.45
C ALA A 3 -15.92 8.47 -8.90
N PHE A 4 -14.95 7.57 -9.13
CA PHE A 4 -14.74 6.94 -10.44
C PHE A 4 -15.94 6.09 -10.86
N GLU A 5 -16.49 5.27 -9.96
CA GLU A 5 -17.69 4.47 -10.21
C GLU A 5 -18.94 5.32 -10.48
N TYR A 6 -18.99 6.54 -9.93
CA TYR A 6 -20.04 7.53 -10.22
C TYR A 6 -19.78 8.34 -11.50
N GLY A 7 -18.78 7.97 -12.31
CA GLY A 7 -18.50 8.57 -13.61
C GLY A 7 -17.64 9.85 -13.56
N VAL A 8 -16.94 10.09 -12.45
CA VAL A 8 -16.01 11.22 -12.33
C VAL A 8 -14.58 10.77 -12.68
N GLY A 9 -14.11 11.20 -13.86
CA GLY A 9 -12.76 10.93 -14.38
C GLY A 9 -12.69 9.66 -15.24
N ASP A 10 -11.79 9.66 -16.22
CA ASP A 10 -11.63 8.54 -17.18
C ASP A 10 -10.73 7.42 -16.67
N VAL A 11 -9.81 7.74 -15.74
CA VAL A 11 -8.84 6.81 -15.14
C VAL A 11 -8.67 7.15 -13.67
N ILE A 12 -8.52 6.12 -12.84
CA ILE A 12 -8.20 6.24 -11.42
C ILE A 12 -6.84 5.61 -11.13
N VAL A 13 -5.95 6.37 -10.48
CA VAL A 13 -4.73 5.83 -9.86
C VAL A 13 -5.11 5.33 -8.48
N THR A 14 -5.02 4.02 -8.26
CA THR A 14 -5.43 3.36 -7.01
C THR A 14 -4.41 2.32 -6.57
N TYR A 15 -4.57 1.82 -5.34
CA TYR A 15 -3.84 0.65 -4.87
C TYR A 15 -4.38 -0.66 -5.49
N GLU A 16 -3.48 -1.62 -5.74
CA GLU A 16 -3.83 -2.94 -6.29
C GLU A 16 -4.82 -3.69 -5.39
N ASN A 17 -4.66 -3.62 -4.06
CA ASN A 17 -5.56 -4.27 -3.13
C ASN A 17 -6.99 -3.70 -3.18
N GLU A 18 -7.15 -2.38 -3.39
CA GLU A 18 -8.47 -1.78 -3.55
C GLU A 18 -9.16 -2.27 -4.83
N LEU A 19 -8.40 -2.40 -5.92
CA LEU A 19 -8.89 -2.90 -7.19
C LEU A 19 -9.31 -4.38 -7.08
N LEU A 20 -8.43 -5.23 -6.54
CA LEU A 20 -8.70 -6.66 -6.37
C LEU A 20 -9.92 -6.92 -5.47
N ALA A 21 -10.06 -6.16 -4.38
CA ALA A 21 -11.23 -6.27 -3.50
C ALA A 21 -12.54 -5.95 -4.24
N ARG A 22 -12.55 -4.98 -5.17
CA ARG A 22 -13.73 -4.64 -5.97
C ARG A 22 -14.03 -5.66 -7.06
N ILE A 23 -12.98 -6.21 -7.69
CA ILE A 23 -13.12 -7.30 -8.67
C ILE A 23 -13.73 -8.54 -8.02
N GLN A 24 -13.31 -8.88 -6.79
CA GLN A 24 -13.92 -9.96 -6.02
C GLN A 24 -15.41 -9.73 -5.71
N GLN A 25 -15.84 -8.46 -5.62
CA GLN A 25 -17.26 -8.08 -5.48
C GLN A 25 -18.03 -8.09 -6.81
N GLY A 26 -17.39 -8.51 -7.90
CA GLY A 26 -18.00 -8.63 -9.23
C GLY A 26 -17.99 -7.34 -10.05
N VAL A 27 -17.31 -6.28 -9.59
CA VAL A 27 -17.14 -5.06 -10.37
C VAL A 27 -16.11 -5.31 -11.48
N LYS A 28 -16.43 -4.88 -12.70
CA LYS A 28 -15.56 -5.05 -13.86
C LYS A 28 -14.78 -3.76 -14.11
N TYR A 29 -13.47 -3.88 -14.23
CA TYR A 29 -12.59 -2.78 -14.64
C TYR A 29 -11.70 -3.22 -15.80
N GLU A 30 -11.31 -2.27 -16.63
CA GLU A 30 -10.13 -2.40 -17.47
C GLU A 30 -8.89 -2.08 -16.62
N ILE A 31 -7.95 -3.02 -16.52
CA ILE A 31 -6.78 -2.88 -15.67
C ILE A 31 -5.59 -2.45 -16.53
N VAL A 32 -5.02 -1.30 -16.20
CA VAL A 32 -3.78 -0.80 -16.82
C VAL A 32 -2.65 -0.90 -15.80
N VAL A 33 -1.70 -1.81 -16.03
CA VAL A 33 -0.46 -1.88 -15.25
C VAL A 33 0.62 -1.10 -15.99
N PRO A 34 1.10 0.05 -15.46
CA PRO A 34 2.15 0.82 -16.11
C PRO A 34 3.49 0.06 -16.09
N LYS A 35 4.35 0.34 -17.07
CA LYS A 35 5.70 -0.27 -17.14
C LYS A 35 6.53 -0.01 -15.88
N ASN A 36 6.38 1.18 -15.29
CA ASN A 36 7.04 1.56 -14.05
C ASN A 36 5.99 1.93 -13.01
N THR A 37 6.14 1.40 -11.81
CA THR A 37 5.30 1.73 -10.65
C THR A 37 6.08 1.57 -9.36
N ILE A 38 5.54 2.09 -8.26
CA ILE A 38 6.19 2.06 -6.96
C ILE A 38 5.67 0.91 -6.10
N ARG A 39 6.57 0.19 -5.42
CA ARG A 39 6.24 -0.75 -4.34
C ARG A 39 5.64 0.03 -3.18
N ILE A 40 4.39 -0.29 -2.86
CA ILE A 40 3.71 0.26 -1.69
C ILE A 40 4.05 -0.61 -0.47
N GLU A 41 4.53 0.04 0.59
CA GLU A 41 4.85 -0.59 1.87
C GLU A 41 3.94 0.01 2.94
N ASN A 42 3.18 -0.83 3.63
CA ASN A 42 2.24 -0.41 4.68
C ASN A 42 2.79 -0.77 6.07
N PRO A 43 3.56 0.13 6.71
CA PRO A 43 4.14 -0.16 8.02
C PRO A 43 3.08 -0.17 9.13
N ALA A 44 3.26 -1.06 10.10
CA ALA A 44 2.52 -1.09 11.36
C ALA A 44 3.51 -1.01 12.52
N ALA A 45 3.13 -0.29 13.59
CA ALA A 45 3.99 -0.09 14.76
C ALA A 45 3.17 -0.05 16.05
N VAL A 46 3.77 -0.51 17.14
CA VAL A 46 3.27 -0.30 18.50
C VAL A 46 3.53 1.15 18.91
N VAL A 47 2.56 1.79 19.56
CA VAL A 47 2.72 3.14 20.09
C VAL A 47 3.00 3.08 21.59
N ASP A 48 4.28 3.14 21.95
CA ASP A 48 4.78 2.91 23.32
C ASP A 48 4.02 3.69 24.39
N THR A 49 3.86 5.01 24.18
CA THR A 49 3.18 5.90 25.12
C THR A 49 1.79 5.40 25.52
N PHE A 50 1.02 4.83 24.59
CA PHE A 50 -0.35 4.40 24.86
C PHE A 50 -0.44 2.97 25.38
N VAL A 51 0.43 2.08 24.90
CA VAL A 51 0.41 0.70 25.39
C VAL A 51 0.87 0.59 26.84
N ASP A 52 1.79 1.46 27.26
CA ASP A 52 2.22 1.54 28.67
C ASP A 52 1.15 2.20 29.53
N LYS A 53 0.55 3.30 29.04
CA LYS A 53 -0.55 3.98 29.74
C LYS A 53 -1.76 3.08 29.97
N HIS A 54 -2.10 2.22 29.01
CA HIS A 54 -3.29 1.37 29.07
C HIS A 54 -3.00 -0.07 29.52
N GLY A 55 -1.74 -0.42 29.78
CA GLY A 55 -1.35 -1.78 30.16
C GLY A 55 -1.60 -2.82 29.05
N THR A 56 -1.58 -2.41 27.79
CA THR A 56 -1.91 -3.25 26.62
C THR A 56 -0.70 -3.69 25.81
N ARG A 57 0.53 -3.42 26.28
CA ARG A 57 1.78 -3.72 25.55
C ARG A 57 1.83 -5.15 25.02
N LYS A 58 1.64 -6.13 25.90
CA LYS A 58 1.73 -7.55 25.53
C LYS A 58 0.76 -7.95 24.41
N VAL A 59 -0.48 -7.45 24.44
CA VAL A 59 -1.48 -7.77 23.41
C VAL A 59 -1.21 -7.02 22.10
N ALA A 60 -0.71 -5.78 22.17
CA ALA A 60 -0.36 -5.00 20.99
C ALA A 60 0.86 -5.58 20.26
N GLU A 61 1.91 -5.97 21.00
CA GLU A 61 3.09 -6.65 20.44
C GLU A 61 2.70 -7.99 19.81
N ALA A 62 1.90 -8.81 20.50
CA ALA A 62 1.40 -10.06 19.95
C ALA A 62 0.55 -9.86 18.68
N PHE A 63 -0.21 -8.76 18.59
CA PHE A 63 -0.95 -8.43 17.38
C PHE A 63 -0.02 -8.08 16.21
N ILE A 64 1.02 -7.27 16.44
CA ILE A 64 2.02 -6.97 15.40
C ILE A 64 2.73 -8.25 14.95
N ASP A 65 3.14 -9.12 15.88
CA ASP A 65 3.75 -10.41 15.55
C ASP A 65 2.81 -11.30 14.74
N TYR A 66 1.52 -11.32 15.07
CA TYR A 66 0.51 -12.07 14.31
C TYR A 66 0.43 -11.59 12.86
N LEU A 67 0.58 -10.29 12.57
CA LEU A 67 0.55 -9.78 11.19
C LEU A 67 1.62 -10.42 10.29
N TRP A 68 2.71 -10.94 10.86
CA TRP A 68 3.79 -11.62 10.13
C TRP A 68 3.58 -13.13 9.98
N SER A 69 2.62 -13.71 10.70
CA SER A 69 2.32 -15.15 10.63
C SER A 69 1.82 -15.56 9.24
N GLU A 70 2.02 -16.82 8.85
CA GLU A 70 1.47 -17.33 7.58
C GLU A 70 -0.05 -17.17 7.51
N GLU A 71 -0.74 -17.26 8.64
CA GLU A 71 -2.20 -17.12 8.73
C GLU A 71 -2.63 -15.70 8.35
N ALA A 72 -2.07 -14.68 9.01
CA ALA A 72 -2.37 -13.28 8.68
C ALA A 72 -1.97 -12.92 7.25
N GLN A 73 -0.84 -13.47 6.77
CA GLN A 73 -0.36 -13.24 5.41
C GLN A 73 -1.30 -13.85 4.36
N ARG A 74 -1.92 -15.01 4.63
CA ARG A 74 -2.97 -15.57 3.77
C ARG A 74 -4.23 -14.69 3.77
N ILE A 75 -4.63 -14.18 4.93
CA ILE A 75 -5.76 -13.23 5.04
C ILE A 75 -5.47 -11.96 4.22
N PHE A 76 -4.25 -11.42 4.30
CA PHE A 76 -3.84 -10.28 3.48
C PHE A 76 -3.92 -10.56 1.98
N ALA A 77 -3.43 -11.71 1.53
CA ALA A 77 -3.57 -12.13 0.13
C ALA A 77 -5.04 -12.24 -0.31
N ASP A 78 -5.88 -12.85 0.51
CA ASP A 78 -7.30 -13.01 0.19
C ASP A 78 -8.01 -11.66 0.05
N HIS A 79 -7.52 -10.61 0.72
CA HIS A 79 -7.97 -9.22 0.58
C HIS A 79 -7.15 -8.38 -0.41
N GLY A 80 -6.35 -9.01 -1.26
CA GLY A 80 -5.65 -8.36 -2.38
C GLY A 80 -4.35 -7.65 -2.02
N PHE A 81 -3.88 -7.73 -0.77
CA PHE A 81 -2.58 -7.21 -0.38
C PHE A 81 -1.49 -8.22 -0.76
N ARG A 82 -0.34 -7.74 -1.26
CA ARG A 82 0.82 -8.61 -1.53
C ARG A 82 1.45 -9.09 -0.21
N PRO A 83 1.50 -10.40 0.06
CA PRO A 83 2.16 -10.93 1.25
C PRO A 83 3.66 -10.71 1.21
N VAL A 84 4.25 -10.47 2.38
CA VAL A 84 5.70 -10.40 2.57
C VAL A 84 6.29 -11.76 2.96
N ASN A 85 5.44 -12.71 3.39
CA ASN A 85 5.85 -14.09 3.59
C ASN A 85 6.01 -14.80 2.24
N GLU A 86 7.23 -15.26 1.93
CA GLU A 86 7.58 -15.83 0.62
C GLU A 86 6.75 -17.07 0.25
N LYS A 87 6.43 -17.92 1.23
CA LYS A 87 5.61 -19.12 1.01
C LYS A 87 4.21 -18.73 0.58
N VAL A 88 3.57 -17.81 1.31
CA VAL A 88 2.21 -17.34 0.98
C VAL A 88 2.20 -16.56 -0.33
N LEU A 89 3.22 -15.75 -0.60
CA LEU A 89 3.36 -15.05 -1.88
C LEU A 89 3.46 -16.04 -3.04
N SER A 90 4.23 -17.13 -2.89
CA SER A 90 4.32 -18.19 -3.89
C SER A 90 2.97 -18.91 -4.11
N GLU A 91 2.24 -19.21 -3.03
CA GLU A 91 0.89 -19.81 -3.08
C GLU A 91 -0.12 -18.94 -3.86
N LYS A 92 0.07 -17.62 -3.89
CA LYS A 92 -0.90 -16.63 -4.41
C LYS A 92 -0.37 -15.84 -5.62
N LYS A 93 0.77 -16.23 -6.18
CA LYS A 93 1.49 -15.43 -7.20
C LYS A 93 0.63 -15.04 -8.40
N GLU A 94 -0.28 -15.92 -8.83
CA GLU A 94 -1.17 -15.69 -9.99
C GLU A 94 -2.15 -14.53 -9.79
N GLN A 95 -2.35 -14.06 -8.56
CA GLN A 95 -3.20 -12.89 -8.26
C GLN A 95 -2.54 -11.56 -8.60
N TYR A 96 -1.21 -11.54 -8.78
CA TYR A 96 -0.43 -10.32 -8.91
C TYR A 96 0.26 -10.23 -10.26
N ILE A 97 0.29 -9.02 -10.82
CA ILE A 97 1.04 -8.73 -12.04
C ILE A 97 2.35 -8.06 -11.63
N ASP A 98 3.49 -8.65 -11.96
CA ASP A 98 4.79 -8.06 -11.70
C ASP A 98 5.16 -7.08 -12.84
N PRO A 99 5.23 -5.77 -12.58
CA PRO A 99 5.62 -4.80 -13.58
C PRO A 99 7.13 -4.86 -13.82
N PRO A 100 7.61 -4.57 -15.05
CA PRO A 100 9.03 -4.65 -15.36
C PRO A 100 9.89 -3.64 -14.57
N GLY A 101 9.31 -2.51 -14.16
CA GLY A 101 9.97 -1.48 -13.36
C GLY A 101 9.26 -1.24 -12.01
N LEU A 102 9.39 -2.17 -11.07
CA LEU A 102 8.93 -1.96 -9.69
C LEU A 102 10.04 -1.32 -8.85
N PHE A 103 9.95 -0.02 -8.59
CA PHE A 103 10.90 0.70 -7.73
C PHE A 103 10.34 0.90 -6.32
N ASP A 104 11.20 1.08 -5.32
CA ASP A 104 10.78 1.46 -3.98
C ASP A 104 11.16 2.92 -3.66
N ILE A 105 10.88 3.37 -2.44
CA ILE A 105 11.14 4.76 -2.04
C ILE A 105 12.63 5.14 -2.09
N GLN A 106 13.55 4.16 -2.09
CA GLN A 106 14.99 4.44 -2.16
C GLN A 106 15.40 4.99 -3.52
N TYR A 107 14.66 4.65 -4.59
CA TYR A 107 14.82 5.29 -5.90
C TYR A 107 14.73 6.82 -5.83
N LEU A 108 13.90 7.35 -4.91
CA LEU A 108 13.73 8.78 -4.66
C LEU A 108 14.63 9.32 -3.52
N GLY A 109 15.56 8.51 -3.01
CA GLY A 109 16.44 8.87 -1.89
C GLY A 109 15.82 8.67 -0.50
N GLY A 110 14.73 7.91 -0.40
CA GLY A 110 14.07 7.58 0.86
C GLY A 110 13.11 8.64 1.38
N TRP A 111 12.32 8.28 2.39
CA TRP A 111 11.24 9.12 2.91
C TRP A 111 11.70 10.48 3.44
N SER A 112 12.91 10.58 4.01
CA SER A 112 13.45 11.87 4.48
C SER A 112 13.63 12.85 3.32
N LYS A 113 14.27 12.38 2.23
CA LYS A 113 14.48 13.18 1.02
C LYS A 113 13.16 13.57 0.37
N VAL A 114 12.24 12.61 0.22
CA VAL A 114 10.91 12.85 -0.38
C VAL A 114 10.10 13.88 0.43
N LYS A 115 10.11 13.81 1.76
CA LYS A 115 9.42 14.80 2.60
C LYS A 115 9.98 16.21 2.39
N ASP A 116 11.30 16.34 2.26
CA ASP A 116 11.96 17.62 2.03
C ASP A 116 11.70 18.17 0.61
N THR A 117 11.88 17.35 -0.42
CA THR A 117 11.85 17.81 -1.81
C THR A 117 10.47 17.82 -2.44
N LEU A 118 9.58 16.90 -2.06
CA LEU A 118 8.26 16.77 -2.67
C LEU A 118 7.17 17.45 -1.83
N TYR A 119 7.13 17.17 -0.52
CA TYR A 119 5.99 17.53 0.34
C TYR A 119 6.23 18.69 1.31
N SER A 120 7.41 19.30 1.32
CA SER A 120 7.67 20.46 2.17
C SER A 120 6.88 21.69 1.68
N LYS A 121 6.89 22.76 2.48
CA LYS A 121 6.26 24.05 2.11
C LYS A 121 6.83 24.66 0.82
N LYS A 122 8.01 24.23 0.39
CA LYS A 122 8.66 24.62 -0.88
C LYS A 122 8.86 23.43 -1.81
N GLY A 123 8.25 22.28 -1.49
CA GLY A 123 8.41 21.05 -2.25
C GLY A 123 7.71 21.13 -3.61
N VAL A 124 8.08 20.20 -4.50
CA VAL A 124 7.55 20.13 -5.87
C VAL A 124 6.03 20.06 -5.89
N TRP A 125 5.40 19.35 -4.94
CA TRP A 125 3.94 19.28 -4.85
C TRP A 125 3.31 20.66 -4.71
N TYR A 126 3.86 21.50 -3.83
CA TYR A 126 3.37 22.86 -3.63
C TYR A 126 3.62 23.74 -4.86
N GLN A 127 4.79 23.63 -5.47
CA GLN A 127 5.14 24.40 -6.67
C GLN A 127 4.16 24.11 -7.82
N VAL A 128 3.91 22.83 -8.09
CA VAL A 128 2.96 22.40 -9.13
C VAL A 128 1.54 22.91 -8.84
N LEU A 129 1.06 22.79 -7.59
CA LEU A 129 -0.28 23.28 -7.23
C LEU A 129 -0.39 24.81 -7.30
N ALA A 130 0.68 25.53 -6.99
CA ALA A 130 0.73 26.99 -7.06
C ALA A 130 0.98 27.52 -8.48
N GLY A 131 1.28 26.64 -9.46
CA GLY A 131 1.66 27.03 -10.82
C GLY A 131 3.00 27.76 -10.91
N LEU A 132 3.92 27.46 -9.99
CA LEU A 132 5.27 28.04 -9.92
C LEU A 132 6.30 27.25 -10.74
#